data_AF-A0A918U7I9-F1
#
_entry.id   AF-A0A918U7I9-F1
#
_cell.length_a   1.000
_cell.length_b   1.000
_cell.length_c   1.000
_cell.angle_alpha   90.00
_cell.angle_beta   90.00
_cell.angle_gamma   90.00
#
_symmetry.space_group_name_H-M   'P 1'
#
loop_
_entity.id
_entity.type
_entity.pdbx_description
1 polymer ?
#
loop_
_entity_poly.entity_id
_entity_poly.type
_entity_poly.pdbx_seq_one_letter_code
_entity_poly.pdbx_strand_id
1 'polypeptide(L)'
;MRQAAQDRTRKKRAALLDAAARIIAEQGYAQTTVDSILTKSGVGKGTFYHFFGTKAGIAKAIVLEGFTMEAARQWPDRPLLQCVIDAGTTLAVLTQKVPLVAAASRLGTEQGHEIYGVLWERYIEDVTEIMTECLKRGEVRPGVDPRRAATALVMAYTGIDLKCRKNNYATLPEEVSNMLADLMPAFAMPETMARLDTTVARARWLVEEDGVGGHYFATDEKGGAADRKTEAKAGHQASA
;
A
#
# COMPACT_ATOMS: atom_id res chain seq x y z
N MET A 1 34.60 -1.67 3.28
CA MET A 1 34.27 -0.57 2.35
C MET A 1 33.09 -0.87 1.42
N ARG A 2 32.96 -2.08 0.85
CA ARG A 2 31.89 -2.44 -0.12
C ARG A 2 30.46 -2.29 0.42
N GLN A 3 30.22 -2.68 1.67
CA GLN A 3 28.90 -2.62 2.32
C GLN A 3 28.44 -1.17 2.57
N ALA A 4 29.32 -0.32 3.10
CA ALA A 4 29.01 1.11 3.29
C ALA A 4 28.72 1.87 1.98
N ALA A 5 29.34 1.47 0.87
CA ALA A 5 29.04 2.03 -0.44
C ALA A 5 27.66 1.56 -0.97
N GLN A 6 27.33 0.28 -0.78
CA GLN A 6 26.01 -0.27 -1.12
C GLN A 6 24.89 0.37 -0.30
N ASP A 7 25.12 0.60 1.01
CA ASP A 7 24.15 1.26 1.89
C ASP A 7 23.89 2.70 1.47
N ARG A 8 24.93 3.45 1.09
CA ARG A 8 24.78 4.82 0.56
C ARG A 8 23.97 4.85 -0.74
N THR A 9 24.24 3.91 -1.65
CA THR A 9 23.50 3.77 -2.91
C THR A 9 22.02 3.47 -2.65
N ARG A 10 21.71 2.54 -1.75
CA ARG A 10 20.34 2.20 -1.35
C ARG A 10 19.60 3.40 -0.73
N LYS A 11 20.27 4.15 0.16
CA LYS A 11 19.71 5.37 0.77
C LYS A 11 19.35 6.43 -0.27
N LYS A 12 20.21 6.66 -1.27
CA LYS A 12 19.92 7.63 -2.35
C LYS A 12 18.74 7.20 -3.21
N ARG A 13 18.62 5.91 -3.55
CA ARG A 13 17.47 5.38 -4.29
C ARG A 13 16.18 5.57 -3.50
N ALA A 14 16.20 5.23 -2.21
CA ALA A 14 15.04 5.39 -1.31
C ALA A 14 14.64 6.87 -1.17
N ALA A 15 15.59 7.79 -1.02
CA ALA A 15 15.32 9.22 -0.92
C ALA A 15 14.66 9.80 -2.20
N LEU A 16 15.09 9.34 -3.38
CA LEU A 16 14.45 9.71 -4.65
C LEU A 16 13.02 9.18 -4.74
N LEU A 17 12.81 7.92 -4.33
CA LEU A 17 11.50 7.28 -4.38
C LEU A 17 10.51 7.93 -3.40
N ASP A 18 10.92 8.20 -2.15
CA ASP A 18 10.09 8.89 -1.15
C ASP A 18 9.73 10.31 -1.62
N ALA A 19 10.70 11.07 -2.12
CA ALA A 19 10.46 12.41 -2.67
C ALA A 19 9.45 12.39 -3.81
N ALA A 20 9.62 11.47 -4.77
CA ALA A 20 8.70 11.33 -5.90
C ALA A 20 7.31 10.87 -5.46
N ALA A 21 7.22 9.90 -4.55
CA ALA A 21 5.96 9.42 -4.00
C ALA A 21 5.18 10.54 -3.32
N ARG A 22 5.81 11.33 -2.44
CA ARG A 22 5.15 12.46 -1.78
C ARG A 22 4.62 13.49 -2.77
N ILE A 23 5.44 13.90 -3.75
CA ILE A 23 5.02 14.88 -4.77
C ILE A 23 3.86 14.32 -5.60
N ILE A 24 3.95 13.07 -6.07
CA ILE A 24 2.89 12.46 -6.87
C ILE A 24 1.61 12.31 -6.05
N ALA A 25 1.69 11.86 -4.80
CA ALA A 25 0.54 11.75 -3.91
C ALA A 25 -0.15 13.12 -3.69
N GLU A 26 0.63 14.19 -3.51
CA GLU A 26 0.14 15.56 -3.27
C GLU A 26 -0.46 16.21 -4.53
N GLN A 27 0.27 16.25 -5.64
CA GLN A 27 -0.09 17.07 -6.82
C GLN A 27 -0.26 16.28 -8.14
N GLY A 28 -0.01 14.97 -8.13
CA GLY A 28 -0.23 14.09 -9.28
C GLY A 28 0.94 13.99 -10.24
N TYR A 29 0.85 13.05 -11.16
CA TYR A 29 1.93 12.75 -12.10
C TYR A 29 2.17 13.91 -13.06
N ALA A 30 1.12 14.51 -13.64
CA ALA A 30 1.25 15.57 -14.64
C ALA A 30 2.11 16.75 -14.14
N GLN A 31 1.89 17.19 -12.90
CA GLN A 31 2.59 18.33 -12.29
C GLN A 31 3.96 17.99 -11.69
N THR A 32 4.32 16.70 -11.62
CA THR A 32 5.61 16.27 -11.09
C THR A 32 6.72 16.47 -12.13
N THR A 33 7.85 17.08 -11.77
CA THR A 33 9.03 17.21 -12.64
C THR A 33 10.21 16.47 -12.06
N VAL A 34 11.19 16.09 -12.90
CA VAL A 34 12.44 15.50 -12.39
C VAL A 34 13.13 16.48 -11.45
N ASP A 35 13.15 17.78 -11.78
CA ASP A 35 13.81 18.79 -10.96
C ASP A 35 13.13 18.98 -9.59
N SER A 36 11.80 18.86 -9.49
CA SER A 36 11.12 18.92 -8.19
C SER A 36 11.47 17.70 -7.31
N ILE A 37 11.61 16.51 -7.91
CA ILE A 37 12.08 15.29 -7.22
C ILE A 37 13.52 15.46 -6.73
N LEU A 38 14.43 15.96 -7.58
CA LEU A 38 15.83 16.20 -7.22
C LEU A 38 15.94 17.22 -6.09
N THR A 39 15.17 18.30 -6.16
CA THR A 39 15.12 19.34 -5.13
C THR A 39 14.63 18.79 -3.79
N LYS A 40 13.53 18.03 -3.77
CA LYS A 40 12.96 17.45 -2.54
C LYS A 40 13.83 16.34 -1.95
N SER A 41 14.50 15.54 -2.78
CA SER A 41 15.35 14.43 -2.32
C SER A 41 16.77 14.82 -1.90
N GLY A 42 17.28 15.97 -2.39
CA GLY A 42 18.69 16.35 -2.22
C GLY A 42 19.68 15.46 -2.99
N VAL A 43 19.18 14.57 -3.87
CA VAL A 43 20.01 13.64 -4.64
C VAL A 43 20.34 14.24 -6.01
N GLY A 44 21.59 14.09 -6.46
CA GLY A 44 22.05 14.68 -7.71
C GLY A 44 21.46 14.04 -8.97
N LYS A 45 21.31 14.85 -10.03
CA LYS A 45 20.73 14.49 -11.33
C LYS A 45 21.28 13.18 -11.91
N GLY A 46 22.61 13.02 -11.95
CA GLY A 46 23.23 11.80 -12.48
C GLY A 46 22.82 10.51 -11.76
N THR A 47 22.57 10.58 -10.44
CA THR A 47 22.10 9.44 -9.64
C THR A 47 20.65 9.08 -9.99
N PHE A 48 19.78 10.06 -10.23
CA PHE A 48 18.41 9.81 -10.68
C PHE A 48 18.37 9.05 -12.01
N TYR A 49 19.09 9.55 -13.03
CA TYR A 49 19.11 8.93 -14.34
C TYR A 49 19.74 7.53 -14.30
N HIS A 50 20.72 7.30 -13.41
CA HIS A 50 21.28 5.98 -13.18
C HIS A 50 20.26 4.97 -12.64
N PHE A 51 19.42 5.35 -11.67
CA PHE A 51 18.46 4.42 -11.06
C PHE A 51 17.17 4.24 -11.84
N PHE A 52 16.64 5.33 -12.40
CA PHE A 52 15.27 5.35 -12.91
C PHE A 52 15.19 5.68 -14.41
N GLY A 53 16.24 6.29 -14.98
CA GLY A 53 16.29 6.68 -16.39
C GLY A 53 15.36 7.83 -16.77
N THR A 54 14.07 7.76 -16.40
CA THR A 54 13.06 8.76 -16.76
C THR A 54 12.08 9.00 -15.62
N LYS A 55 11.28 10.07 -15.73
CA LYS A 55 10.12 10.31 -14.84
C LYS A 55 9.15 9.12 -14.85
N ALA A 56 8.94 8.49 -16.00
CA ALA A 56 8.10 7.32 -16.11
C ALA A 56 8.74 6.09 -15.42
N GLY A 57 10.07 5.95 -15.48
CA GLY A 57 10.79 4.88 -14.81
C GLY A 57 10.67 4.94 -13.28
N ILE A 58 10.73 6.12 -12.67
CA ILE A 58 10.49 6.25 -11.22
C ILE A 58 9.01 6.04 -10.87
N ALA A 59 8.07 6.45 -11.73
CA ALA A 59 6.65 6.18 -11.50
C ALA A 59 6.32 4.67 -11.60
N LYS A 60 6.97 3.94 -12.52
CA LYS A 60 6.89 2.47 -12.57
C LYS A 60 7.41 1.85 -11.29
N ALA A 61 8.55 2.33 -10.77
CA ALA A 61 9.09 1.86 -9.49
C ALA A 61 8.11 2.12 -8.34
N ILE A 62 7.45 3.29 -8.30
CA ILE A 62 6.41 3.61 -7.31
C ILE A 62 5.25 2.62 -7.38
N VAL A 63 4.73 2.33 -8.59
CA VAL A 63 3.61 1.40 -8.73
C VAL A 63 4.00 -0.02 -8.33
N LEU A 64 5.18 -0.48 -8.71
CA LEU A 64 5.67 -1.81 -8.34
C LEU A 64 5.92 -1.94 -6.83
N GLU A 65 6.51 -0.93 -6.20
CA GLU A 65 6.85 -0.97 -4.77
C GLU A 65 5.69 -0.55 -3.86
N GLY A 66 4.69 0.18 -4.37
CA GLY A 66 3.51 0.59 -3.61
C GLY A 66 2.29 -0.32 -3.78
N PHE A 67 2.34 -1.27 -4.71
CA PHE A 67 1.34 -2.33 -4.82
C PHE A 67 1.42 -3.27 -3.62
N THR A 68 0.29 -3.61 -3.01
CA THR A 68 0.24 -4.58 -1.91
C THR A 68 -1.07 -5.35 -1.88
N MET A 69 -0.95 -6.66 -1.67
CA MET A 69 -2.02 -7.60 -1.33
C MET A 69 -1.63 -8.47 -0.13
N GLU A 70 -0.71 -7.99 0.71
CA GLU A 70 -0.12 -8.78 1.80
C GLU A 70 -1.15 -9.31 2.80
N ALA A 71 -2.22 -8.55 3.03
CA ALA A 71 -3.31 -8.97 3.91
C ALA A 71 -4.27 -10.01 3.29
N ALA A 72 -4.12 -10.34 1.99
CA ALA A 72 -4.88 -11.40 1.34
C ALA A 72 -4.41 -12.82 1.72
N ARG A 73 -3.72 -12.96 2.85
CA ARG A 73 -3.23 -14.25 3.36
C ARG A 73 -4.36 -15.03 4.03
N GLN A 74 -4.35 -16.35 3.85
CA GLN A 74 -5.35 -17.23 4.44
C GLN A 74 -5.11 -17.38 5.94
N TRP A 75 -6.17 -17.19 6.72
CA TRP A 75 -6.19 -17.46 8.15
C TRP A 75 -6.95 -18.77 8.41
N PRO A 76 -6.37 -19.77 9.09
CA PRO A 76 -7.00 -21.09 9.24
C PRO A 76 -8.42 -21.05 9.81
N ASP A 77 -8.69 -20.14 10.75
CA ASP A 77 -9.97 -20.05 11.45
C ASP A 77 -10.99 -19.10 10.79
N ARG A 78 -10.65 -18.50 9.64
CA ARG A 78 -11.50 -17.54 8.93
C ARG A 78 -11.89 -18.05 7.54
N PRO A 79 -13.05 -17.62 7.02
CA PRO A 79 -13.37 -17.83 5.61
C PRO A 79 -12.29 -17.22 4.71
N LEU A 80 -12.00 -17.85 3.57
CA LEU A 80 -11.13 -17.28 2.54
C LEU A 80 -11.63 -15.90 2.09
N LEU A 81 -12.94 -15.68 2.04
CA LEU A 81 -13.53 -14.39 1.67
C LEU A 81 -13.09 -13.23 2.58
N GLN A 82 -12.66 -13.51 3.82
CA GLN A 82 -12.04 -12.52 4.69
C GLN A 82 -10.78 -11.90 4.08
N CYS A 83 -10.05 -12.62 3.23
CA CYS A 83 -8.85 -12.12 2.57
C CYS A 83 -9.16 -10.92 1.68
N VAL A 84 -10.31 -10.89 1.01
CA VAL A 84 -10.74 -9.77 0.16
C VAL A 84 -10.99 -8.52 1.00
N ILE A 85 -11.61 -8.71 2.17
CA ILE A 85 -11.90 -7.62 3.12
C ILE A 85 -10.60 -7.09 3.73
N ASP A 86 -9.74 -7.98 4.23
CA ASP A 86 -8.46 -7.62 4.84
C ASP A 86 -7.58 -6.90 3.83
N ALA A 87 -7.51 -7.39 2.59
CA ALA A 87 -6.79 -6.76 1.48
C ALA A 87 -7.28 -5.33 1.19
N GLY A 88 -8.60 -5.13 1.02
CA GLY A 88 -9.15 -3.81 0.72
C GLY A 88 -9.02 -2.81 1.87
N THR A 89 -9.31 -3.23 3.10
CA THR A 89 -9.27 -2.35 4.28
C THR A 89 -7.84 -2.01 4.70
N THR A 90 -6.89 -2.95 4.63
CA THR A 90 -5.47 -2.64 4.92
C THR A 90 -4.86 -1.76 3.84
N LEU A 91 -5.22 -1.95 2.56
CA LEU A 91 -4.83 -1.03 1.49
C LEU A 91 -5.32 0.40 1.77
N ALA A 92 -6.55 0.56 2.28
CA ALA A 92 -7.08 1.86 2.68
C ALA A 92 -6.28 2.50 3.83
N VAL A 93 -5.94 1.72 4.88
CA VAL A 93 -5.11 2.18 6.00
C VAL A 93 -3.70 2.57 5.53
N LEU A 94 -3.08 1.76 4.68
CA LEU A 94 -1.75 2.03 4.14
C LEU A 94 -1.75 3.22 3.19
N THR A 95 -2.79 3.39 2.37
CA THR A 95 -2.94 4.57 1.51
C THR A 95 -2.99 5.87 2.33
N GLN A 96 -3.63 5.85 3.50
CA GLN A 96 -3.67 7.00 4.39
C GLN A 96 -2.31 7.29 5.05
N LYS A 97 -1.51 6.26 5.37
CA LYS A 97 -0.28 6.39 6.17
C LYS A 97 1.02 6.45 5.35
N VAL A 98 1.03 5.87 4.16
CA VAL A 98 2.25 5.59 3.38
C VAL A 98 2.21 6.34 2.05
N PRO A 99 3.03 7.39 1.86
CA PRO A 99 3.06 8.18 0.62
C PRO A 99 3.30 7.35 -0.64
N LEU A 100 4.09 6.27 -0.53
CA LEU A 100 4.36 5.35 -1.64
C LEU A 100 3.10 4.64 -2.14
N VAL A 101 2.28 4.14 -1.21
CA VAL A 101 1.00 3.49 -1.52
C VAL A 101 0.00 4.51 -2.07
N ALA A 102 -0.09 5.70 -1.46
CA ALA A 102 -0.92 6.80 -1.97
C ALA A 102 -0.53 7.22 -3.39
N ALA A 103 0.76 7.31 -3.69
CA ALA A 103 1.26 7.66 -5.01
C ALA A 103 0.97 6.56 -6.03
N ALA A 104 1.14 5.29 -5.66
CA ALA A 104 0.80 4.15 -6.51
C ALA A 104 -0.68 4.16 -6.86
N SER A 105 -1.58 4.25 -5.87
CA SER A 105 -3.03 4.35 -6.07
C SER A 105 -3.40 5.52 -6.99
N ARG A 106 -2.77 6.68 -6.80
CA ARG A 106 -2.99 7.85 -7.66
C ARG A 106 -2.55 7.62 -9.10
N LEU A 107 -1.34 7.11 -9.32
CA LEU A 107 -0.83 6.74 -10.65
C LEU A 107 -1.75 5.73 -11.34
N GLY A 108 -2.28 4.75 -10.62
CA GLY A 108 -3.22 3.79 -11.20
C GLY A 108 -4.47 4.41 -11.82
N THR A 109 -4.82 5.65 -11.46
CA THR A 109 -6.10 6.30 -11.84
C THR A 109 -5.97 7.61 -12.62
N GLU A 110 -4.78 8.21 -12.69
CA GLU A 110 -4.58 9.44 -13.44
C GLU A 110 -4.35 9.15 -14.92
N GLN A 111 -5.18 9.74 -15.77
CA GLN A 111 -5.06 9.62 -17.22
C GLN A 111 -3.83 10.36 -17.77
N GLY A 112 -3.42 10.02 -18.99
CA GLY A 112 -2.37 10.74 -19.72
C GLY A 112 -0.95 10.19 -19.51
N HIS A 113 -0.81 9.00 -18.95
CA HIS A 113 0.47 8.30 -18.85
C HIS A 113 0.32 6.77 -18.97
N GLU A 114 1.40 6.08 -19.31
CA GLU A 114 1.41 4.63 -19.59
C GLU A 114 1.01 3.72 -18.42
N ILE A 115 1.06 4.22 -17.18
CA ILE A 115 0.74 3.45 -15.96
C ILE A 115 -0.76 3.51 -15.62
N TYR A 116 -1.55 4.28 -16.38
CA TYR A 116 -2.98 4.42 -16.15
C TYR A 116 -3.65 3.05 -16.26
N GLY A 117 -4.33 2.64 -15.19
CA GLY A 117 -5.10 1.42 -15.10
C GLY A 117 -4.36 0.13 -14.78
N VAL A 118 -3.03 0.15 -14.78
CA VAL A 118 -2.22 -1.05 -14.46
C VAL A 118 -2.60 -1.66 -13.11
N LEU A 119 -2.87 -0.83 -12.09
CA LEU A 119 -3.18 -1.32 -10.75
C LEU A 119 -4.57 -1.93 -10.63
N TRP A 120 -5.62 -1.35 -11.21
CA TRP A 120 -6.94 -1.96 -11.09
C TRP A 120 -7.03 -3.25 -11.90
N GLU A 121 -6.33 -3.37 -13.03
CA GLU A 121 -6.26 -4.62 -13.79
C GLU A 121 -5.67 -5.72 -12.91
N ARG A 122 -4.55 -5.40 -12.23
CA ARG A 122 -3.91 -6.32 -11.30
C ARG A 122 -4.79 -6.69 -10.11
N TYR A 123 -5.42 -5.71 -9.45
CA TYR A 123 -6.32 -5.99 -8.32
C TYR A 123 -7.55 -6.80 -8.75
N ILE A 124 -8.10 -6.56 -9.94
CA ILE A 124 -9.23 -7.34 -10.46
C ILE A 124 -8.81 -8.79 -10.68
N GLU A 125 -7.63 -9.05 -11.25
CA GLU A 125 -7.09 -10.40 -11.42
C GLU A 125 -6.93 -11.12 -10.07
N ASP A 126 -6.20 -10.53 -9.13
CA ASP A 126 -5.92 -11.14 -7.83
C ASP A 126 -7.22 -11.40 -7.03
N VAL A 127 -8.17 -10.46 -7.03
CA VAL A 127 -9.47 -10.64 -6.36
C VAL A 127 -10.34 -11.67 -7.10
N THR A 128 -10.26 -11.76 -8.43
CA THR A 128 -11.00 -12.78 -9.20
C THR A 128 -10.54 -14.19 -8.81
N GLU A 129 -9.24 -14.39 -8.62
CA GLU A 129 -8.68 -15.68 -8.18
C GLU A 129 -9.20 -16.07 -6.80
N ILE A 130 -9.18 -15.13 -5.84
CA ILE A 130 -9.72 -15.36 -4.49
C ILE A 130 -11.22 -15.68 -4.54
N MET A 131 -12.00 -14.87 -5.25
CA MET A 131 -13.46 -15.07 -5.38
C MET A 131 -13.81 -16.40 -6.06
N THR A 132 -13.00 -16.85 -7.03
CA THR A 132 -13.17 -18.15 -7.68
C THR A 132 -12.97 -19.30 -6.71
N GLU A 133 -11.97 -19.20 -5.83
CA GLU A 133 -11.74 -20.21 -4.81
C GLU A 133 -12.80 -20.16 -3.71
N CYS A 134 -13.24 -18.97 -3.28
CA CYS A 134 -14.36 -18.82 -2.35
C CYS A 134 -15.64 -19.48 -2.88
N LEU A 135 -15.92 -19.37 -4.19
CA LEU A 135 -17.05 -20.03 -4.83
C LEU A 135 -16.95 -21.55 -4.74
N LYS A 136 -15.77 -22.14 -5.00
CA LYS A 136 -15.54 -23.59 -4.87
C LYS A 136 -15.71 -24.09 -3.43
N ARG A 137 -15.33 -23.27 -2.44
CA ARG A 137 -15.48 -23.58 -1.01
C ARG A 137 -16.91 -23.42 -0.49
N GLY A 138 -17.84 -22.95 -1.32
CA GLY A 138 -19.20 -22.62 -0.89
C GLY A 138 -19.26 -21.41 0.03
N GLU A 139 -18.25 -20.54 0.01
CA GLU A 139 -18.24 -19.30 0.80
C GLU A 139 -19.01 -18.16 0.10
N VAL A 140 -19.02 -18.19 -1.24
CA VAL A 140 -19.71 -17.26 -2.14
C VAL A 140 -20.92 -17.94 -2.76
N ARG A 141 -21.99 -17.18 -3.01
CA ARG A 141 -23.26 -17.67 -3.57
C ARG A 141 -23.08 -18.29 -4.97
N PRO A 142 -23.75 -19.42 -5.30
CA PRO A 142 -23.59 -20.15 -6.57
C PRO A 142 -23.86 -19.40 -7.89
N GLY A 143 -24.46 -18.20 -7.86
CA GLY A 143 -24.76 -17.38 -9.03
C GLY A 143 -23.83 -16.17 -9.22
N VAL A 144 -22.87 -15.97 -8.32
CA VAL A 144 -21.93 -14.86 -8.39
C VAL A 144 -20.84 -15.18 -9.41
N ASP A 145 -20.69 -14.33 -10.41
CA ASP A 145 -19.53 -14.35 -11.31
C ASP A 145 -18.32 -13.72 -10.60
N PRO A 146 -17.21 -14.46 -10.38
CA PRO A 146 -16.06 -13.97 -9.63
C PRO A 146 -15.45 -12.70 -10.20
N ARG A 147 -15.35 -12.59 -11.54
CA ARG A 147 -14.70 -11.45 -12.19
C ARG A 147 -15.56 -10.20 -12.16
N ARG A 148 -16.88 -10.34 -12.31
CA ARG A 148 -17.84 -9.25 -12.16
C ARG A 148 -17.88 -8.75 -10.71
N ALA A 149 -17.84 -9.64 -9.73
CA ALA A 149 -17.77 -9.26 -8.32
C ALA A 149 -16.45 -8.53 -7.99
N ALA A 150 -15.31 -9.07 -8.44
CA ALA A 150 -14.00 -8.42 -8.29
C ALA A 150 -13.98 -7.02 -8.93
N THR A 151 -14.51 -6.88 -10.15
CA THR A 151 -14.63 -5.59 -10.83
C THR A 151 -15.47 -4.61 -10.03
N ALA A 152 -16.64 -5.03 -9.51
CA ALA A 152 -17.49 -4.17 -8.71
C ALA A 152 -16.78 -3.67 -7.44
N LEU A 153 -16.07 -4.56 -6.72
CA LEU A 153 -15.30 -4.22 -5.53
C LEU A 153 -14.17 -3.22 -5.82
N VAL A 154 -13.38 -3.47 -6.87
CA VAL A 154 -12.26 -2.59 -7.23
C VAL A 154 -12.76 -1.23 -7.73
N MET A 155 -13.85 -1.19 -8.49
CA MET A 155 -14.44 0.08 -8.94
C MET A 155 -15.05 0.87 -7.79
N ALA A 156 -15.72 0.20 -6.83
CA ALA A 156 -16.24 0.84 -5.63
C ALA A 156 -15.10 1.43 -4.78
N TYR A 157 -14.04 0.67 -4.54
CA TYR A 157 -12.83 1.16 -3.86
C TYR A 157 -12.23 2.37 -4.58
N THR A 158 -12.07 2.29 -5.90
CA THR A 158 -11.47 3.36 -6.71
C THR A 158 -12.27 4.65 -6.62
N GLY A 159 -13.61 4.58 -6.63
CA GLY A 159 -14.48 5.73 -6.46
C GLY A 159 -14.32 6.42 -5.10
N ILE A 160 -14.19 5.62 -4.03
CA ILE A 160 -13.97 6.13 -2.67
C ILE A 160 -12.58 6.75 -2.55
N ASP A 161 -11.54 6.08 -3.05
CA ASP A 161 -10.18 6.60 -3.10
C ASP A 161 -10.13 7.98 -3.78
N LEU A 162 -10.71 8.10 -4.98
CA LEU A 162 -10.79 9.37 -5.72
C LEU A 162 -11.48 10.48 -4.92
N LYS A 163 -12.60 10.15 -4.24
CA LYS A 163 -13.33 11.08 -3.39
C LYS A 163 -12.46 11.53 -2.19
N CYS A 164 -11.80 10.61 -1.52
CA CYS A 164 -11.05 10.84 -0.28
C CYS A 164 -9.72 11.58 -0.49
N ARG A 165 -9.17 11.63 -1.71
CA ARG A 165 -7.95 12.40 -2.05
C ARG A 165 -8.00 13.86 -1.61
N LYS A 166 -9.15 14.52 -1.76
CA LYS A 166 -9.32 15.94 -1.41
C LYS A 166 -9.09 16.23 0.09
N ASN A 167 -9.20 15.21 0.93
CA ASN A 167 -9.03 15.32 2.37
C ASN A 167 -7.88 14.42 2.88
N ASN A 168 -6.83 14.27 2.07
CA ASN A 168 -5.65 13.47 2.40
C ASN A 168 -5.99 12.07 2.94
N TYR A 169 -7.01 11.43 2.35
CA TYR A 169 -7.47 10.10 2.72
C TYR A 169 -7.94 9.96 4.18
N ALA A 170 -8.32 11.05 4.86
CA ALA A 170 -8.70 11.03 6.27
C ALA A 170 -9.85 10.06 6.62
N THR A 171 -10.80 9.88 5.69
CA THR A 171 -11.96 8.98 5.87
C THR A 171 -11.88 7.70 5.04
N LEU A 172 -10.78 7.48 4.31
CA LEU A 172 -10.67 6.37 3.37
C LEU A 172 -10.86 4.99 4.05
N PRO A 173 -10.22 4.69 5.21
CA PRO A 173 -10.42 3.40 5.88
C PRO A 173 -11.88 3.14 6.27
N GLU A 174 -12.54 4.12 6.87
CA GLU A 174 -13.94 4.03 7.29
C GLU A 174 -14.88 3.85 6.10
N GLU A 175 -14.69 4.60 5.03
CA GLU A 175 -15.55 4.49 3.84
C GLU A 175 -15.38 3.15 3.11
N VAL A 176 -14.15 2.63 3.01
CA VAL A 176 -13.89 1.31 2.42
C VAL A 176 -14.47 0.20 3.29
N SER A 177 -14.33 0.29 4.62
CA SER A 177 -14.97 -0.63 5.59
C SER A 177 -16.49 -0.67 5.40
N ASN A 178 -17.14 0.50 5.33
CA ASN A 178 -18.58 0.59 5.12
C ASN A 178 -19.00 0.01 3.77
N MET A 179 -18.28 0.36 2.69
CA MET A 179 -18.54 -0.17 1.36
C MET A 179 -18.44 -1.70 1.31
N LEU A 180 -17.45 -2.29 1.97
CA LEU A 180 -17.34 -3.75 2.04
C LEU A 180 -18.48 -4.35 2.87
N ALA A 181 -18.81 -3.76 4.02
CA ALA A 181 -19.97 -4.21 4.82
C ALA A 181 -21.28 -4.20 4.03
N ASP A 182 -21.48 -3.19 3.17
CA ASP A 182 -22.67 -3.05 2.33
C ASP A 182 -22.69 -4.04 1.14
N LEU A 183 -21.52 -4.32 0.53
CA LEU A 183 -21.43 -5.18 -0.65
C LEU A 183 -21.31 -6.68 -0.31
N MET A 184 -20.66 -7.07 0.79
CA MET A 184 -20.44 -8.48 1.13
C MET A 184 -21.72 -9.33 1.18
N PRO A 185 -22.88 -8.86 1.70
CA PRO A 185 -24.12 -9.63 1.69
C PRO A 185 -24.60 -10.08 0.30
N ALA A 186 -24.24 -9.33 -0.76
CA ALA A 186 -24.57 -9.69 -2.14
C ALA A 186 -23.73 -10.87 -2.67
N PHE A 187 -22.58 -11.13 -2.07
CA PHE A 187 -21.63 -12.16 -2.53
C PHE A 187 -21.57 -13.36 -1.59
N ALA A 188 -21.46 -13.13 -0.28
CA ALA A 188 -21.24 -14.15 0.72
C ALA A 188 -22.48 -15.02 0.96
N MET A 189 -22.25 -16.30 1.25
CA MET A 189 -23.27 -17.16 1.88
C MET A 189 -23.59 -16.64 3.30
N PRO A 190 -24.82 -16.80 3.81
CA PRO A 190 -25.20 -16.30 5.14
C PRO A 190 -24.28 -16.79 6.27
N GLU A 191 -23.88 -18.06 6.21
CA GLU A 191 -23.00 -18.70 7.20
C GLU A 191 -21.57 -18.13 7.15
N THR A 192 -21.10 -17.81 5.93
CA THR A 192 -19.84 -17.10 5.73
C THR A 192 -19.92 -15.70 6.28
N MET A 193 -20.98 -14.96 5.95
CA MET A 193 -21.18 -13.57 6.34
C MET A 193 -21.11 -13.40 7.87
N ALA A 194 -21.69 -14.33 8.63
CA ALA A 194 -21.66 -14.33 10.09
C ALA A 194 -20.23 -14.43 10.69
N ARG A 195 -19.24 -14.85 9.91
CA ARG A 195 -17.84 -15.03 10.34
C ARG A 195 -16.90 -13.95 9.80
N LEU A 196 -17.38 -13.09 8.90
CA LEU A 196 -16.60 -11.99 8.33
C LEU A 196 -16.48 -10.84 9.33
N ASP A 197 -15.35 -10.16 9.31
CA ASP A 197 -15.07 -8.95 10.08
C ASP A 197 -14.68 -7.84 9.11
N THR A 198 -15.62 -6.93 8.85
CA THR A 198 -15.43 -5.80 7.95
C THR A 198 -14.94 -4.55 8.67
N THR A 199 -14.63 -4.62 9.96
CA THR A 199 -14.34 -3.43 10.76
C THR A 199 -12.97 -2.83 10.43
N VAL A 200 -12.89 -1.51 10.47
CA VAL A 200 -11.59 -0.79 10.39
C VAL A 200 -10.65 -1.19 11.52
N ALA A 201 -11.18 -1.58 12.69
CA ALA A 201 -10.38 -2.00 13.84
C ALA A 201 -9.49 -3.20 13.51
N ARG A 202 -10.01 -4.20 12.79
CA ARG A 202 -9.23 -5.33 12.30
C ARG A 202 -8.12 -4.89 11.35
N ALA A 203 -8.42 -4.02 10.40
CA ALA A 203 -7.44 -3.51 9.45
C ALA A 203 -6.30 -2.74 10.12
N ARG A 204 -6.61 -1.93 11.14
CA ARG A 204 -5.62 -1.21 11.95
C ARG A 204 -4.73 -2.19 12.71
N TRP A 205 -5.32 -3.18 13.37
CA TRP A 205 -4.57 -4.23 14.07
C TRP A 205 -3.64 -5.00 13.12
N LEU A 206 -4.11 -5.33 11.90
CA LEU A 206 -3.29 -6.01 10.90
C LEU A 206 -2.05 -5.19 10.51
N VAL A 207 -2.21 -3.87 10.35
CA VAL A 207 -1.11 -2.99 9.97
C VAL A 207 -0.17 -2.68 11.14
N GLU A 208 -0.72 -2.48 12.35
CA GLU A 208 0.02 -1.97 13.50
C GLU A 208 0.67 -3.08 14.33
N GLU A 209 0.00 -4.22 14.49
CA GLU A 209 0.40 -5.29 15.42
C GLU A 209 0.83 -6.57 14.68
N ASP A 210 0.11 -6.95 13.63
CA ASP A 210 0.42 -8.17 12.86
C ASP A 210 1.55 -7.98 11.84
N GLY A 211 1.85 -6.74 11.47
CA GLY A 211 2.99 -6.37 10.63
C GLY A 211 2.68 -6.28 9.13
N VAL A 212 1.40 -6.26 8.71
CA VAL A 212 1.02 -6.00 7.32
C VAL A 212 1.54 -4.63 6.89
N GLY A 213 2.32 -4.59 5.81
CA GLY A 213 2.95 -3.36 5.35
C GLY A 213 4.08 -2.87 6.25
N GLY A 214 4.55 -3.68 7.21
CA GLY A 214 5.63 -3.31 8.13
C GLY A 214 6.91 -2.83 7.43
N HIS A 215 7.17 -3.35 6.23
CA HIS A 215 8.30 -2.95 5.40
C HIS A 215 8.24 -1.49 4.93
N TYR A 216 7.05 -0.87 4.87
CA TYR A 216 6.89 0.55 4.55
C TYR A 216 7.32 1.47 5.71
N PHE A 217 7.27 0.99 6.96
CA PHE A 217 7.61 1.76 8.15
C PHE A 217 9.05 1.55 8.62
N ALA A 218 9.77 0.59 8.04
CA ALA A 218 11.09 0.15 8.50
C ALA A 218 12.25 1.15 8.23
N THR A 219 11.97 2.40 7.89
CA THR A 219 13.00 3.34 7.41
C THR A 219 13.83 4.04 8.49
N ASP A 220 13.55 3.93 9.79
CA ASP A 220 14.28 4.72 10.80
C ASP A 220 14.91 4.00 12.02
N GLU A 221 14.65 2.71 12.28
CA GLU A 221 15.06 2.15 13.59
C GLU A 221 16.50 1.60 13.66
N LYS A 222 17.15 1.26 12.54
CA LYS A 222 18.53 0.72 12.58
C LYS A 222 19.62 1.78 12.46
N GLY A 223 19.26 3.06 12.34
CA GLY A 223 20.21 4.19 12.26
C GLY A 223 20.50 4.91 13.58
N GLY A 224 19.63 4.81 14.60
CA GLY A 224 19.72 5.59 15.84
C GLY A 224 19.70 4.79 17.15
N ALA A 225 19.63 3.46 17.09
CA ALA A 225 19.67 2.60 18.27
C ALA A 225 21.10 2.13 18.63
N ALA A 226 22.05 2.21 17.70
CA ALA A 226 23.43 1.83 17.93
C ALA A 226 24.21 2.87 18.75
N ASP A 227 23.94 4.17 18.59
CA ASP A 227 24.69 5.22 19.31
C ASP A 227 24.19 5.47 20.74
N ARG A 228 22.91 5.18 21.05
CA ARG A 228 22.38 5.34 22.42
C ARG A 228 22.85 4.27 23.41
N LYS A 229 23.33 3.11 22.93
CA LYS A 229 23.93 2.08 23.78
C LYS A 229 25.41 2.33 24.09
N THR A 230 26.07 3.19 23.32
CA THR A 230 27.48 3.56 23.53
C THR A 230 27.63 4.71 24.52
N GLU A 231 26.69 5.67 24.54
CA GLU A 231 26.70 6.77 25.52
C GLU A 231 26.19 6.36 26.91
N ALA A 232 25.24 5.43 27.00
CA ALA A 232 24.73 4.93 28.29
C ALA A 232 25.74 4.05 29.06
N LYS A 233 26.81 3.56 28.41
CA LYS A 233 27.88 2.81 29.08
C LYS A 233 29.09 3.66 29.48
N ALA A 234 29.21 4.89 28.95
CA ALA A 234 30.30 5.81 29.31
C ALA A 234 29.98 6.66 30.56
N GLY A 235 28.70 6.82 30.92
CA GLY A 235 28.27 7.61 32.09
C GLY A 235 28.25 6.89 33.44
N HIS A 236 28.60 5.58 33.49
CA HIS A 236 28.53 4.79 34.73
C HIS A 236 29.90 4.33 35.27
N GLN A 237 31.00 4.91 34.77
CA GLN A 237 32.36 4.66 35.27
C GLN A 237 33.11 5.91 35.76
N ALA A 238 32.41 7.03 36.00
CA ALA A 238 32.98 8.23 36.59
C ALA A 238 32.17 8.68 37.81
N SER A 239 32.00 7.79 38.78
CA SER A 239 31.63 8.16 40.16
C SER A 239 31.88 6.97 41.09
N ALA A 240 33.16 6.77 41.43
CA ALA A 240 33.64 6.01 42.57
C ALA A 240 35.08 6.46 42.86
#